data_AF-A0A935FAK0-F1
#
_entry.id   AF-A0A935FAK0-F1
#
_cell.length_a   1.000
_cell.length_b   1.000
_cell.length_c   1.000
_cell.angle_alpha   90.00
_cell.angle_beta   90.00
_cell.angle_gamma   90.00
#
_symmetry.space_group_name_H-M   'P 1'
#
loop_
_entity.id
_entity.type
_entity.pdbx_description
1 polymer ?
#
loop_
_entity_poly.entity_id
_entity_poly.type
_entity_poly.pdbx_seq_one_letter_code
_entity_poly.pdbx_strand_id
1 'polypeptide(L)'
;MKSTKNRNWLAVLLLLPGLAMAQSDSAKKITRYEFTVQQVVDYAMKNNVNVKNALLQVKIQEQQNRAFTSAAYPHVNASLGTTYNPAVATQVIPNFISPATYQVLIDQGVKDGSGNPIQMPNDFGNIAAQFGTKFSASAGISLSQILFDGQVL
;
A
#
# COMPACT_ATOMS: atom_id res chain seq x y z
N MET A 1 49.77 -3.84 -54.18
CA MET A 1 48.89 -4.70 -53.33
C MET A 1 47.99 -3.77 -52.53
N LYS A 2 46.66 -3.82 -52.53
CA LYS A 2 45.66 -4.85 -52.88
C LYS A 2 44.43 -4.14 -53.48
N SER A 3 43.92 -4.66 -54.60
CA SER A 3 42.61 -4.34 -55.17
C SER A 3 41.54 -5.11 -54.39
N THR A 4 40.55 -4.42 -53.83
CA THR A 4 39.35 -5.05 -53.27
C THR A 4 38.24 -5.00 -54.30
N LYS A 5 37.93 -6.18 -54.84
CA LYS A 5 36.98 -6.47 -55.91
C LYS A 5 35.54 -6.44 -55.36
N ASN A 6 34.74 -5.45 -55.77
CA ASN A 6 33.31 -5.32 -55.47
C ASN A 6 32.46 -6.38 -56.21
N ARG A 7 32.50 -7.64 -55.76
CA ARG A 7 31.79 -8.77 -56.39
C ARG A 7 30.30 -8.84 -56.02
N ASN A 8 29.83 -8.02 -55.08
CA ASN A 8 28.46 -8.09 -54.56
C ASN A 8 27.47 -7.20 -55.33
N TRP A 9 27.94 -6.29 -56.19
CA TRP A 9 27.07 -5.35 -56.91
C TRP A 9 26.35 -6.00 -58.11
N LEU A 10 26.97 -7.02 -58.72
CA LEU A 10 26.37 -7.84 -59.78
C LEU A 10 25.21 -8.70 -59.27
N ALA A 11 25.25 -9.15 -58.01
CA ALA A 11 24.18 -9.93 -57.41
C ALA A 11 22.92 -9.09 -57.12
N VAL A 12 23.11 -7.80 -56.78
CA VAL A 12 21.99 -6.85 -56.56
C VAL A 12 21.30 -6.50 -57.87
N LEU A 13 22.05 -6.36 -58.96
CA LEU A 13 21.49 -6.02 -60.28
C LEU A 13 20.66 -7.16 -60.91
N LEU A 14 20.98 -8.42 -60.55
CA LEU A 14 20.30 -9.62 -61.04
C LEU A 14 18.97 -9.91 -60.32
N LEU A 15 18.75 -9.29 -59.14
CA LEU A 15 17.54 -9.45 -58.31
C LEU A 15 16.46 -8.37 -58.57
N LEU A 16 16.81 -7.28 -59.24
CA LEU A 16 15.90 -6.18 -59.58
C LEU A 16 14.72 -6.57 -60.51
N PRO A 17 14.83 -7.52 -61.47
CA PRO A 17 13.70 -7.90 -62.33
C PRO A 17 12.58 -8.64 -61.58
N GLY A 18 12.89 -9.27 -60.44
CA GLY A 18 11.91 -10.02 -59.63
C GLY A 18 10.94 -9.13 -58.85
N LEU A 19 11.32 -7.89 -58.53
CA LEU A 19 10.43 -6.94 -57.86
C LEU A 19 9.44 -6.26 -58.82
N ALA A 20 9.77 -6.17 -60.12
CA ALA A 20 8.89 -5.57 -61.12
C ALA A 20 7.65 -6.43 -61.43
N MET A 21 7.71 -7.74 -61.17
CA MET A 21 6.59 -8.67 -61.41
C MET A 21 5.65 -8.82 -60.20
N ALA A 22 5.93 -8.14 -59.08
CA ALA A 22 5.09 -8.18 -57.87
C ALA A 22 4.03 -7.06 -57.81
N GLN A 23 4.07 -6.09 -58.74
CA GLN A 23 2.98 -5.12 -58.91
C GLN A 23 1.96 -5.67 -59.91
N SER A 24 1.28 -6.75 -59.52
CA SER A 24 -0.03 -7.05 -60.09
C SER A 24 -0.97 -5.94 -59.62
N ASP A 25 -1.56 -5.18 -60.55
CA ASP A 25 -2.59 -4.18 -60.31
C ASP A 25 -3.75 -4.77 -59.50
N SER A 26 -3.64 -4.76 -58.17
CA SER A 26 -4.78 -4.85 -57.29
C SER A 26 -5.34 -3.45 -57.17
N ALA A 27 -6.10 -3.04 -58.19
CA ALA A 27 -6.99 -1.90 -58.11
C ALA A 27 -7.72 -1.99 -56.76
N LYS A 28 -7.43 -1.05 -55.87
CA LYS A 28 -7.99 -0.97 -54.51
C LYS A 28 -9.50 -0.87 -54.67
N LYS A 29 -10.19 -2.01 -54.55
CA LYS A 29 -11.65 -2.08 -54.61
C LYS A 29 -12.15 -1.17 -53.49
N ILE A 30 -12.62 0.02 -53.84
CA ILE A 30 -13.27 0.92 -52.90
C ILE A 30 -14.54 0.20 -52.48
N THR A 31 -14.48 -0.52 -51.35
CA THR A 31 -15.66 -1.03 -50.67
C THR A 31 -16.41 0.18 -50.14
N ARG A 32 -17.30 0.71 -50.97
CA ARG A 32 -18.28 1.70 -50.56
C ARG A 32 -19.20 1.00 -49.56
N TYR A 33 -19.05 1.33 -48.29
CA TYR A 33 -19.96 0.86 -47.27
C TYR A 33 -21.27 1.65 -47.41
N GLU A 34 -22.19 1.12 -48.21
CA GLU A 34 -23.54 1.64 -48.32
C GLU A 34 -24.33 1.13 -47.12
N PHE A 35 -24.29 1.88 -46.04
CA PHE A 35 -25.12 1.62 -44.87
C PHE A 35 -26.49 2.26 -45.08
N THR A 36 -27.55 1.52 -44.75
CA THR A 36 -28.87 2.15 -44.58
C THR A 36 -28.79 3.16 -43.43
N VAL A 37 -29.64 4.18 -43.41
CA VAL A 37 -29.67 5.17 -42.31
C VAL A 37 -29.74 4.47 -40.94
N GLN A 38 -30.50 3.38 -40.86
CA GLN A 38 -30.60 2.55 -39.67
C GLN A 38 -29.26 1.92 -39.26
N GLN A 39 -28.48 1.39 -40.21
CA GLN A 39 -27.17 0.79 -39.93
C GLN A 39 -26.13 1.82 -39.51
N VAL A 40 -26.19 3.05 -40.03
CA VAL A 40 -25.33 4.15 -39.57
C VAL A 40 -25.68 4.53 -38.13
N VAL A 41 -26.96 4.60 -37.79
CA VAL A 41 -27.42 4.88 -36.43
C VAL A 41 -26.99 3.76 -35.48
N ASP A 42 -27.14 2.50 -35.85
CA ASP A 42 -26.73 1.35 -35.03
C ASP A 42 -25.21 1.29 -34.85
N TYR A 43 -24.44 1.57 -35.91
CA TYR A 43 -22.98 1.63 -35.86
C TYR A 43 -22.49 2.81 -35.02
N ALA A 44 -23.14 3.97 -35.15
CA ALA A 44 -22.88 5.13 -34.31
C ALA A 44 -23.21 4.81 -32.85
N MET A 45 -24.37 4.25 -32.53
CA MET A 45 -24.73 3.87 -31.16
C MET A 45 -23.74 2.86 -30.54
N LYS A 46 -23.26 1.88 -31.32
CA LYS A 46 -22.26 0.90 -30.85
C LYS A 46 -20.86 1.48 -30.64
N ASN A 47 -20.45 2.47 -31.45
CA ASN A 47 -19.08 3.01 -31.42
C ASN A 47 -18.97 4.39 -30.78
N ASN A 48 -20.07 5.08 -30.51
CA ASN A 48 -20.08 6.42 -29.96
C ASN A 48 -19.56 6.40 -28.51
N VAL A 49 -18.48 7.14 -28.31
CA VAL A 49 -17.81 7.31 -27.02
C VAL A 49 -18.77 7.88 -25.97
N ASN A 50 -19.71 8.74 -26.35
CA ASN A 50 -20.71 9.29 -25.43
C ASN A 50 -21.66 8.21 -24.90
N VAL A 51 -22.07 7.26 -25.75
CA VAL A 51 -22.93 6.13 -25.33
C VAL A 51 -22.15 5.17 -24.42
N LYS A 52 -20.88 4.90 -24.74
CA LYS A 52 -19.99 4.10 -23.88
C LYS A 52 -19.75 4.77 -22.52
N ASN A 53 -19.52 6.08 -22.51
CA ASN A 53 -19.33 6.85 -21.28
C ASN A 53 -20.62 6.92 -20.46
N ALA A 54 -21.79 7.11 -21.09
CA ALA A 54 -23.07 7.08 -20.40
C ALA A 54 -23.35 5.69 -19.80
N LEU A 55 -23.07 4.60 -20.52
CA LEU A 55 -23.21 3.25 -19.99
C LEU A 55 -22.23 2.97 -18.83
N LEU A 56 -21.01 3.53 -18.89
CA LEU A 56 -20.07 3.47 -17.79
C LEU A 56 -20.59 4.24 -16.57
N GLN A 57 -21.18 5.41 -16.76
CA GLN A 57 -21.81 6.18 -15.67
C GLN A 57 -22.98 5.42 -15.04
N VAL A 58 -23.82 4.76 -15.83
CA VAL A 58 -24.89 3.90 -15.30
C VAL A 58 -24.32 2.80 -14.43
N LYS A 59 -23.27 2.09 -14.89
CA LYS A 59 -22.59 1.07 -14.07
C LYS A 59 -21.99 1.65 -12.79
N ILE A 60 -21.37 2.83 -12.86
CA ILE A 60 -20.84 3.52 -11.67
C ILE A 60 -21.98 3.81 -10.68
N GLN A 61 -23.12 4.32 -11.17
CA GLN A 61 -24.29 4.59 -10.33
C GLN A 61 -24.86 3.30 -9.72
N GLU A 62 -24.92 2.21 -10.48
CA GLU A 62 -25.30 0.90 -9.94
C GLU A 62 -24.35 0.43 -8.85
N GLN A 63 -23.03 0.60 -9.03
CA GLN A 63 -22.04 0.28 -7.99
C GLN A 63 -22.18 1.19 -6.76
N GLN A 64 -22.48 2.48 -6.94
CA GLN A 64 -22.76 3.40 -5.85
C GLN A 64 -24.00 2.98 -5.06
N ASN A 65 -25.10 2.66 -5.76
CA ASN A 65 -26.31 2.14 -5.12
C ASN A 65 -26.01 0.87 -4.32
N ARG A 66 -25.22 -0.06 -4.88
CA ARG A 66 -24.76 -1.24 -4.14
C ARG A 66 -23.92 -0.89 -2.93
N ALA A 67 -23.06 0.13 -2.99
CA ALA A 67 -22.27 0.59 -1.86
C ALA A 67 -23.14 1.19 -0.75
N PHE A 68 -24.15 1.99 -1.10
CA PHE A 68 -25.15 2.50 -0.15
C PHE A 68 -25.94 1.36 0.50
N THR A 69 -26.43 0.40 -0.28
CA THR A 69 -27.10 -0.78 0.26
C THR A 69 -26.17 -1.60 1.15
N SER A 70 -24.89 -1.72 0.78
CA SER A 70 -23.90 -2.45 1.57
C SER A 70 -23.69 -1.77 2.93
N ALA A 71 -23.56 -0.44 2.95
CA ALA A 71 -23.41 0.35 4.18
C ALA A 71 -24.63 0.25 5.13
N ALA A 72 -25.81 -0.04 4.59
CA ALA A 72 -27.02 -0.26 5.37
C ALA A 72 -26.99 -1.59 6.16
N TYR A 73 -26.27 -2.59 5.65
CA TYR A 73 -26.17 -3.88 6.29
C TYR A 73 -25.22 -3.84 7.49
N PRO A 74 -25.42 -4.73 8.49
CA PRO A 74 -24.48 -4.87 9.58
C PRO A 74 -23.08 -5.21 9.07
N HIS A 75 -22.07 -4.54 9.62
CA HIS A 75 -20.67 -4.78 9.32
C HIS A 75 -19.99 -5.45 10.50
N VAL A 76 -19.33 -6.58 10.23
CA VAL A 76 -18.48 -7.28 11.19
C VAL A 76 -17.03 -6.96 10.86
N ASN A 77 -16.31 -6.39 11.82
CA ASN A 77 -14.89 -6.10 11.69
C ASN A 77 -14.12 -6.89 12.74
N ALA A 78 -13.08 -7.59 12.30
CA ALA A 78 -12.13 -8.26 13.17
C ALA A 78 -10.77 -7.58 13.04
N SER A 79 -10.11 -7.34 14.17
CA SER A 79 -8.77 -6.78 14.22
C SER A 79 -7.84 -7.69 15.02
N LEU A 80 -6.64 -7.88 14.50
CA LEU A 80 -5.54 -8.57 15.14
C LEU A 80 -4.31 -7.67 15.00
N GLY A 81 -3.65 -7.38 16.10
CA GLY A 81 -2.48 -6.51 16.12
C GLY A 81 -1.47 -7.00 17.13
N THR A 82 -0.23 -7.19 16.70
CA THR A 82 0.91 -7.41 17.58
C THR A 82 1.87 -6.24 17.48
N THR A 83 2.53 -5.92 18.58
CA THR A 83 3.51 -4.83 18.65
C THR A 83 4.72 -5.34 19.41
N TYR A 84 5.89 -5.17 18.78
CA TYR A 84 7.18 -5.46 19.41
C TYR A 84 7.96 -4.17 19.59
N ASN A 85 8.25 -3.85 20.85
CA ASN A 85 9.05 -2.70 21.26
C ASN A 85 10.46 -3.18 21.62
N PRO A 86 11.44 -3.13 20.70
CA PRO A 86 12.80 -3.62 20.96
C PRO A 86 13.48 -2.84 22.09
N ALA A 87 13.17 -1.56 22.22
CA ALA A 87 13.56 -0.71 23.33
C ALA A 87 12.31 -0.18 24.03
N VAL A 88 12.12 -0.56 25.30
CA VAL A 88 11.09 0.03 26.16
C VAL A 88 11.61 1.37 26.66
N ALA A 89 10.76 2.37 26.73
CA ALA A 89 11.14 3.69 27.21
C ALA A 89 11.70 3.60 28.65
N THR A 90 12.97 3.95 28.79
CA THR A 90 13.65 4.14 30.09
C THR A 90 13.37 5.56 30.58
N GLN A 91 12.75 5.67 31.75
CA GLN A 91 12.61 6.95 32.45
C GLN A 91 13.64 7.02 33.57
N VAL A 92 14.32 8.16 33.66
CA VAL A 92 15.27 8.44 34.73
C VAL A 92 14.50 9.14 35.83
N ILE A 93 14.37 8.47 36.98
CA ILE A 93 13.63 8.98 38.14
C ILE A 93 14.56 9.08 39.35
N PRO A 94 14.28 9.99 40.31
CA PRO A 94 15.06 10.08 41.54
C PRO A 94 15.10 8.74 42.27
N ASN A 95 16.27 8.38 42.78
CA ASN A 95 16.47 7.11 43.46
C ASN A 95 15.78 7.11 44.84
N PHE A 96 14.60 6.50 44.91
CA PHE A 96 13.82 6.38 46.14
C PHE A 96 14.17 5.12 46.96
N ILE A 97 14.95 4.18 46.42
CA ILE A 97 15.29 2.91 47.10
C ILE A 97 16.46 3.10 48.05
N SER A 98 17.51 3.78 47.60
CA SER A 98 18.77 3.90 48.37
C SER A 98 18.66 4.63 49.71
N PRO A 99 17.84 5.69 49.89
CA PRO A 99 17.70 6.32 51.22
C PRO A 99 17.21 5.33 52.29
N ALA A 100 16.22 4.51 51.97
CA ALA A 100 15.65 3.54 52.90
C ALA A 100 16.64 2.42 53.24
N THR A 101 17.42 1.94 52.25
CA THR A 101 18.42 0.89 52.51
C THR A 101 19.58 1.40 53.36
N TYR A 102 20.03 2.65 53.15
CA TYR A 102 21.05 3.27 54.01
C TYR A 102 20.55 3.49 55.44
N GLN A 103 19.29 3.87 55.62
CA GLN A 103 18.73 4.04 56.97
C GLN A 103 18.74 2.72 57.76
N VAL A 104 18.38 1.60 57.13
CA VAL A 104 18.47 0.28 57.80
C VAL A 104 19.90 -0.08 58.16
N LEU A 105 20.89 0.23 57.30
CA LEU A 105 22.30 -0.04 57.60
C LEU A 105 22.81 0.78 58.77
N ILE A 106 22.36 2.03 58.90
CA ILE A 106 22.66 2.91 60.02
C ILE A 106 22.02 2.37 61.31
N ASP A 107 20.73 2.03 61.26
CA ASP A 107 19.97 1.53 62.41
C ASP A 107 20.51 0.18 62.91
N GLN A 108 20.99 -0.68 62.00
CA GLN A 108 21.62 -1.96 62.32
C GLN A 108 23.13 -1.82 62.64
N GLY A 109 23.66 -0.59 62.65
CA GLY A 109 25.04 -0.31 63.03
C GLY A 109 26.10 -0.96 62.14
N VAL A 110 25.78 -1.17 60.85
CA VAL A 110 26.70 -1.76 59.89
C VAL A 110 27.90 -0.82 59.67
N LYS A 111 29.10 -1.39 59.69
CA LYS A 111 30.37 -0.67 59.57
C LYS A 111 31.02 -0.93 58.21
N ASP A 112 31.75 0.05 57.70
CA ASP A 112 32.54 -0.08 56.49
C ASP A 112 33.78 -0.97 56.70
N GLY A 113 34.55 -1.22 55.61
CA GLY A 113 35.79 -2.00 55.67
C GLY A 113 36.92 -1.36 56.49
N SER A 114 36.72 -0.15 57.02
CA SER A 114 37.64 0.57 57.91
C SER A 114 37.10 0.68 59.34
N GLY A 115 35.96 0.06 59.66
CA GLY A 115 35.38 -0.01 61.00
C GLY A 115 34.54 1.21 61.41
N ASN A 116 34.29 2.16 60.50
CA ASN A 116 33.45 3.33 60.77
C ASN A 116 31.97 3.01 60.47
N PRO A 117 31.00 3.56 61.22
CA PRO A 117 29.58 3.43 60.89
C PRO A 117 29.29 4.02 59.51
N ILE A 118 28.47 3.34 58.71
CA ILE A 118 28.03 3.89 57.43
C ILE A 118 27.22 5.16 57.70
N GLN A 119 27.49 6.23 56.93
CA GLN A 119 26.77 7.51 57.01
C GLN A 119 25.91 7.72 55.76
N MET A 120 24.84 8.50 55.92
CA MET A 120 23.91 8.78 54.83
C MET A 120 24.56 9.70 53.77
N PRO A 121 24.60 9.30 52.48
CA PRO A 121 25.08 10.17 51.41
C PRO A 121 24.16 11.38 51.18
N ASN A 122 24.73 12.51 50.77
CA ASN A 122 23.97 13.75 50.48
C ASN A 122 23.20 13.70 49.15
N ASP A 123 23.58 12.82 48.23
CA ASP A 123 22.91 12.62 46.94
C ASP A 123 22.88 11.11 46.61
N PHE A 124 21.71 10.62 46.26
CA PHE A 124 21.45 9.21 45.92
C PHE A 124 21.36 8.97 44.41
N GLY A 125 21.47 10.03 43.60
CA GLY A 125 21.40 9.97 42.15
C GLY A 125 20.04 9.52 41.63
N ASN A 126 20.03 9.08 40.37
CA ASN A 126 18.82 8.64 39.68
C ASN A 126 18.88 7.15 39.34
N ILE A 127 17.71 6.52 39.25
CA ILE A 127 17.55 5.16 38.73
C ILE A 127 16.86 5.19 37.37
N ALA A 128 17.27 4.30 36.47
CA ALA A 128 16.59 4.11 35.18
C ALA A 128 15.53 3.02 35.31
N ALA A 129 14.26 3.40 35.14
CA ALA A 129 13.12 2.48 35.20
C ALA A 129 12.49 2.32 33.82
N GLN A 130 12.19 1.08 33.42
CA GLN A 130 11.49 0.78 32.18
C GLN A 130 10.05 0.39 32.49
N PHE A 131 9.08 1.12 31.93
CA PHE A 131 7.67 0.86 32.16
C PHE A 131 7.01 0.41 30.85
N GLY A 132 6.36 -0.75 30.88
CA GLY A 132 5.67 -1.33 29.73
C GLY A 132 6.19 -2.71 29.35
N THR A 133 5.58 -3.28 28.31
CA THR A 133 5.93 -4.61 27.81
C THR A 133 6.66 -4.51 26.47
N LYS A 134 7.63 -5.41 26.26
CA LYS A 134 8.32 -5.54 24.97
C LYS A 134 7.42 -6.10 23.88
N PHE A 135 6.44 -6.91 24.28
CA PHE A 135 5.47 -7.51 23.37
C PHE A 135 4.08 -7.17 23.86
N SER A 136 3.23 -6.73 22.93
CA SER A 136 1.80 -6.54 23.14
C SER A 136 1.05 -7.21 22.01
N ALA A 137 -0.06 -7.86 22.33
CA ALA A 137 -0.96 -8.47 21.36
C ALA A 137 -2.38 -8.05 21.68
N SER A 138 -3.14 -7.70 20.64
CA SER A 138 -4.52 -7.27 20.72
C SER A 138 -5.35 -8.03 19.69
N ALA A 139 -6.53 -8.45 20.10
CA ALA A 139 -7.51 -9.11 19.25
C ALA A 139 -8.90 -8.54 19.58
N GLY A 140 -9.67 -8.18 18.57
CA GLY A 140 -10.98 -7.59 18.74
C GLY A 140 -11.94 -7.99 17.63
N ILE A 141 -13.22 -8.14 17.97
CA ILE A 141 -14.31 -8.33 17.02
C ILE A 141 -15.35 -7.26 17.34
N SER A 142 -15.86 -6.57 16.32
CA SER A 142 -16.87 -5.53 16.46
C SER A 142 -17.97 -5.72 15.42
N LEU A 143 -19.21 -5.48 15.82
CA LEU A 143 -20.40 -5.46 14.97
C LEU A 143 -20.96 -4.03 14.99
N SER A 144 -21.02 -3.38 13.83
CA SER A 144 -21.63 -2.06 13.68
C SER A 144 -22.84 -2.16 12.78
N GLN A 145 -23.98 -1.61 13.22
CA GLN A 145 -25.21 -1.58 12.45
C GLN A 145 -25.82 -0.18 12.51
N ILE A 146 -26.29 0.30 11.37
CA ILE A 146 -27.07 1.52 11.26
C ILE A 146 -28.53 1.20 11.64
N LEU A 147 -29.04 1.84 12.69
CA LEU A 147 -30.42 1.63 13.17
C LEU A 147 -31.42 2.52 12.43
N PHE A 148 -31.03 3.74 12.08
CA PHE A 148 -31.81 4.68 11.28
C PHE A 148 -30.86 5.55 10.45
N ASP A 149 -31.04 5.57 9.13
CA ASP A 149 -30.43 6.54 8.23
C ASP A 149 -31.44 6.95 7.16
N GLY A 150 -31.85 8.23 7.22
CA GLY A 150 -32.89 8.79 6.35
C GLY A 150 -32.48 8.96 4.89
N GLN A 151 -31.22 8.71 4.53
CA GLN A 151 -30.74 8.71 3.14
C GLN A 151 -30.74 7.31 2.50
N VAL A 152 -31.00 6.26 3.28
CA VAL A 152 -30.90 4.86 2.85
C VAL A 152 -32.28 4.18 2.72
N LEU A 153 -33.35 4.90 3.06
CA LEU A 153 -34.76 4.50 2.88
C LEU A 153 -35.38 5.16 1.64
#